data_AF-A0A7S1ASI7-F1
#
_entry.id   AF-A0A7S1ASI7-F1
#
_cell.length_a   1.000
_cell.length_b   1.000
_cell.length_c   1.000
_cell.angle_alpha   90.00
_cell.angle_beta   90.00
_cell.angle_gamma   90.00
#
_symmetry.space_group_name_H-M   'P 1'
#
loop_
_entity.id
_entity.type
_entity.pdbx_description
1 polymer ?
#
loop_
_entity_poly.entity_id
_entity_poly.type
_entity_poly.pdbx_seq_one_letter_code
_entity_poly.pdbx_strand_id
1 'polypeptide(L)'
;KKAFEGIQSLEFQPDKQITAFISPEKEKVPMVTVIDPHKARGNVEQWLVEVEAGMLETVRDVIMKSMSDYLVRKFGDWLKVWPGQVVIAIFCLYWTQEVGSGLKNEGNLGLKKYHEKLEASLSEIIDLVRSDILPLVRCTLEALIVIFVHNRDTVVELYKKGIDRDSDFDWLVQLRYYVEENPEKHG
;
A
#
# COMPACT_ATOMS: atom_id res chain seq x y z
N LYS A 1 -24.89 12.92 2.30
CA LYS A 1 -23.73 13.11 3.21
C LYS A 1 -22.80 11.93 3.00
N LYS A 2 -21.48 12.11 2.85
CA LYS A 2 -20.51 11.02 2.65
C LYS A 2 -20.36 10.26 3.98
N ALA A 3 -20.60 8.95 4.00
CA ALA A 3 -20.59 8.13 5.23
C ALA A 3 -19.18 7.68 5.60
N PHE A 4 -18.36 7.33 4.61
CA PHE A 4 -16.98 6.86 4.79
C PHE A 4 -16.04 7.69 3.91
N GLU A 5 -14.89 8.08 4.45
CA GLU A 5 -13.83 8.69 3.66
C GLU A 5 -13.19 7.65 2.73
N GLY A 6 -12.70 8.08 1.56
CA GLY A 6 -12.12 7.15 0.57
C GLY A 6 -13.11 6.19 -0.12
N ILE A 7 -14.38 6.13 0.30
CA ILE A 7 -15.41 5.27 -0.32
C ILE A 7 -16.42 6.13 -1.08
N GLN A 8 -16.73 5.71 -2.31
CA GLN A 8 -17.78 6.30 -3.14
C GLN A 8 -19.11 5.56 -3.01
N SER A 9 -19.08 4.23 -3.05
CA SER A 9 -20.30 3.41 -3.00
C SER A 9 -20.03 1.99 -2.49
N LEU A 10 -21.10 1.32 -2.09
CA LEU A 10 -21.12 -0.10 -1.72
C LEU A 10 -21.78 -0.91 -2.85
N GLU A 11 -21.32 -2.13 -3.04
CA GLU A 11 -21.98 -3.08 -3.95
C GLU A 11 -23.05 -3.88 -3.21
N PHE A 12 -24.31 -3.64 -3.58
CA PHE A 12 -25.47 -4.38 -3.10
C PHE A 12 -25.86 -5.47 -4.10
N GLN A 13 -26.03 -6.67 -3.60
CA GLN A 13 -26.62 -7.80 -4.34
C GLN A 13 -28.16 -7.66 -4.40
N PRO A 14 -28.86 -8.44 -5.25
CA PRO A 14 -30.32 -8.37 -5.36
C PRO A 14 -31.07 -8.62 -4.04
N ASP A 15 -30.49 -9.41 -3.13
CA ASP A 15 -30.98 -9.69 -1.78
C ASP A 15 -30.56 -8.62 -0.74
N LYS A 16 -29.96 -7.52 -1.22
CA LYS A 16 -29.45 -6.37 -0.45
C LYS A 16 -28.22 -6.68 0.41
N GLN A 17 -27.57 -7.83 0.24
CA GLN A 17 -26.29 -8.09 0.87
C GLN A 17 -25.20 -7.18 0.30
N ILE A 18 -24.31 -6.70 1.15
CA ILE A 18 -23.17 -5.86 0.79
C ILE A 18 -21.94 -6.75 0.65
N THR A 19 -21.29 -6.69 -0.52
CA THR A 19 -20.24 -7.65 -0.90
C THR A 19 -18.93 -7.00 -1.34
N ALA A 20 -18.93 -5.70 -1.60
CA ALA A 20 -17.74 -4.96 -1.98
C ALA A 20 -17.92 -3.46 -1.65
N PHE A 21 -16.80 -2.75 -1.55
CA PHE A 21 -16.77 -1.29 -1.54
C PHE A 21 -16.00 -0.77 -2.76
N ILE A 22 -16.38 0.43 -3.21
CA ILE A 22 -15.88 1.04 -4.42
C ILE A 22 -15.34 2.43 -4.09
N SER A 23 -14.08 2.70 -4.46
CA SER A 23 -13.43 4.00 -4.27
C SER A 23 -13.89 5.03 -5.31
N PRO A 24 -13.63 6.34 -5.11
CA PRO A 24 -13.86 7.38 -6.11
C PRO A 24 -13.18 7.10 -7.46
N GLU A 25 -12.03 6.44 -7.46
CA GLU A 25 -11.24 6.05 -8.63
C GLU A 25 -11.88 4.86 -9.38
N LYS A 26 -12.99 4.31 -8.87
CA LYS A 26 -13.69 3.11 -9.38
C LYS A 26 -12.97 1.80 -9.09
N GLU A 27 -12.05 1.81 -8.12
CA GLU A 27 -11.45 0.58 -7.63
C GLU A 27 -12.46 -0.17 -6.76
N LYS A 28 -12.79 -1.40 -7.13
CA LYS A 28 -13.71 -2.28 -6.41
C LYS A 28 -12.90 -3.28 -5.58
N VAL A 29 -13.14 -3.30 -4.27
CA VAL A 29 -12.53 -4.26 -3.35
C VAL A 29 -13.61 -5.18 -2.78
N PRO A 30 -13.60 -6.48 -3.10
CA PRO A 30 -14.50 -7.46 -2.49
C PRO A 30 -14.25 -7.55 -0.98
N MET A 31 -15.34 -7.54 -0.21
CA MET A 31 -15.25 -7.66 1.25
C MET A 31 -14.96 -9.11 1.64
N VAL A 32 -14.15 -9.29 2.68
CA VAL A 32 -13.91 -10.61 3.30
C VAL A 32 -15.21 -11.13 3.94
N THR A 33 -15.92 -10.23 4.61
CA THR A 33 -17.18 -10.55 5.30
C THR A 33 -18.34 -9.87 4.58
N VAL A 34 -19.33 -10.67 4.15
CA VAL A 34 -20.57 -10.18 3.56
C VAL A 34 -21.47 -9.63 4.67
N ILE A 35 -21.94 -8.39 4.51
CA ILE A 35 -22.82 -7.73 5.47
C ILE A 35 -24.27 -7.83 4.99
N ASP A 36 -25.17 -8.22 5.88
CA ASP A 36 -26.61 -8.33 5.61
C ASP A 36 -27.37 -7.25 6.42
N PRO A 37 -27.76 -6.12 5.79
CA PRO A 37 -28.49 -5.05 6.46
C PRO A 37 -29.83 -5.50 7.08
N HIS A 38 -30.43 -6.60 6.64
CA HIS A 38 -31.69 -7.08 7.21
C HIS A 38 -31.54 -7.55 8.66
N LYS A 39 -30.35 -7.99 9.07
CA LYS A 39 -30.06 -8.39 10.45
C LYS A 39 -30.19 -7.24 11.44
N ALA A 40 -29.98 -6.01 10.98
CA ALA A 40 -30.13 -4.80 11.79
C ALA A 40 -31.58 -4.33 11.97
N ARG A 41 -32.58 -5.06 11.45
CA ARG A 41 -34.02 -4.78 11.62
C ARG A 41 -34.43 -3.32 11.33
N GLY A 42 -33.78 -2.71 10.34
CA GLY A 42 -34.03 -1.32 9.92
C GLY A 42 -33.18 -0.26 10.64
N ASN A 43 -32.34 -0.63 11.60
CA ASN A 43 -31.38 0.28 12.22
C ASN A 43 -30.19 0.53 11.27
N VAL A 44 -30.19 1.69 10.62
CA VAL A 44 -29.16 2.04 9.63
C VAL A 44 -27.78 2.20 10.25
N GLU A 45 -27.71 2.78 11.45
CA GLU A 45 -26.43 3.02 12.14
C GLU A 45 -25.75 1.70 12.48
N GLN A 46 -26.52 0.68 12.87
CA GLN A 46 -25.98 -0.62 13.25
C GLN A 46 -25.28 -1.32 12.07
N TRP A 47 -25.93 -1.44 10.91
CA TRP A 47 -25.27 -2.12 9.78
C TRP A 47 -24.17 -1.26 9.13
N LEU A 48 -24.19 0.07 9.30
CA LEU A 48 -23.06 0.93 8.87
C LEU A 48 -21.80 0.68 9.72
N VAL A 49 -21.94 0.44 11.02
CA VAL A 49 -20.81 0.04 11.89
C VAL A 49 -20.26 -1.33 11.45
N GLU A 50 -21.12 -2.28 11.10
CA GLU A 50 -20.70 -3.58 10.57
C GLU A 50 -19.96 -3.44 9.23
N VAL A 51 -20.41 -2.53 8.35
CA VAL A 51 -19.71 -2.22 7.09
C VAL A 51 -18.33 -1.62 7.34
N GLU A 52 -18.21 -0.67 8.27
CA GLU A 52 -16.91 -0.07 8.63
C GLU A 52 -15.93 -1.12 9.15
N ALA A 53 -16.38 -1.97 10.07
CA ALA A 53 -15.58 -3.06 10.60
C ALA A 53 -15.15 -4.03 9.48
N GLY A 54 -16.07 -4.38 8.58
CA GLY A 54 -15.78 -5.24 7.43
C GLY A 54 -14.81 -4.61 6.42
N MET A 55 -14.87 -3.28 6.21
CA MET A 55 -13.90 -2.55 5.39
C MET A 55 -12.49 -2.63 5.99
N LEU A 56 -12.37 -2.38 7.29
CA LEU A 56 -11.08 -2.44 7.99
C LEU A 56 -10.49 -3.86 7.97
N GLU A 57 -11.32 -4.88 8.23
CA GLU A 57 -10.92 -6.29 8.10
C GLU A 57 -10.42 -6.60 6.69
N THR A 58 -11.17 -6.17 5.68
CA THR A 58 -10.84 -6.42 4.27
C THR A 58 -9.53 -5.74 3.88
N VAL A 59 -9.32 -4.47 4.23
CA VAL A 59 -8.08 -3.75 3.91
C VAL A 59 -6.88 -4.43 4.58
N ARG A 60 -7.01 -4.85 5.85
CA ARG A 60 -5.95 -5.60 6.54
C ARG A 60 -5.61 -6.91 5.82
N ASP A 61 -6.63 -7.70 5.47
CA ASP A 61 -6.45 -8.96 4.75
C ASP A 61 -5.76 -8.76 3.39
N VAL A 62 -6.20 -7.76 2.62
CA VAL A 62 -5.61 -7.44 1.32
C VAL A 62 -4.16 -6.98 1.46
N ILE A 63 -3.82 -6.16 2.46
CA ILE A 63 -2.44 -5.75 2.73
C ILE A 63 -1.57 -6.98 3.04
N MET A 64 -2.02 -7.86 3.95
CA MET A 64 -1.24 -9.05 4.34
C MET A 64 -1.00 -10.01 3.18
N LYS A 65 -2.02 -10.23 2.34
CA LYS A 65 -1.89 -11.06 1.13
C LYS A 65 -0.95 -10.43 0.11
N SER A 66 -1.08 -9.12 -0.12
CA SER A 66 -0.22 -8.39 -1.05
C SER A 66 1.24 -8.33 -0.58
N MET A 67 1.48 -8.21 0.72
CA MET A 67 2.83 -8.26 1.31
C MET A 67 3.50 -9.60 1.05
N SER A 68 2.76 -10.69 1.16
CA SER A 68 3.26 -12.05 0.90
C SER A 68 3.54 -12.26 -0.60
N ASP A 69 2.65 -11.78 -1.46
CA ASP A 69 2.79 -11.90 -2.92
C ASP A 69 3.93 -11.01 -3.47
N TYR A 70 4.19 -9.85 -2.86
CA TYR A 70 5.29 -8.95 -3.25
C TYR A 70 6.66 -9.64 -3.26
N LEU A 71 6.89 -10.58 -2.34
CA LEU A 71 8.17 -11.28 -2.20
C LEU A 71 8.43 -12.32 -3.30
N VAL A 72 7.38 -12.80 -3.96
CA VAL A 72 7.47 -13.95 -4.88
C VAL A 72 7.12 -13.59 -6.31
N ARG A 73 6.28 -12.57 -6.51
CA ARG A 73 5.86 -12.11 -7.83
C ARG A 73 6.78 -11.01 -8.33
N LYS A 74 6.99 -10.96 -9.65
CA LYS A 74 7.69 -9.83 -10.29
C LYS A 74 6.96 -8.52 -10.03
N PHE A 75 7.71 -7.46 -9.74
CA PHE A 75 7.16 -6.17 -9.32
C PHE A 75 6.07 -5.63 -10.26
N GLY A 76 6.33 -5.64 -11.57
CA GLY A 76 5.37 -5.15 -12.56
C GLY A 76 4.08 -5.97 -12.67
N ASP A 77 4.14 -7.27 -12.38
CA ASP A 77 2.95 -8.14 -12.37
C ASP A 77 2.19 -8.02 -11.04
N TRP A 78 2.90 -7.82 -9.94
CA TRP A 78 2.34 -7.56 -8.62
C TRP A 78 1.53 -6.27 -8.61
N LEU A 79 2.11 -5.19 -9.14
CA LEU A 79 1.45 -3.90 -9.21
C LEU A 79 0.09 -3.94 -9.93
N LYS A 80 -0.08 -4.83 -10.92
CA LYS A 80 -1.31 -4.93 -11.73
C LYS A 80 -2.47 -5.63 -11.02
N VAL A 81 -2.19 -6.42 -9.99
CA VAL A 81 -3.21 -7.31 -9.37
C VAL A 81 -3.64 -6.87 -7.98
N TRP A 82 -3.00 -5.85 -7.40
CA TRP A 82 -3.31 -5.34 -6.07
C TRP A 82 -3.90 -3.92 -6.11
N PRO A 83 -4.74 -3.55 -5.13
CA PRO A 83 -5.32 -2.21 -5.05
C PRO A 83 -4.26 -1.11 -4.97
N GLY A 84 -4.51 0.04 -5.59
CA GLY A 84 -3.51 1.08 -5.78
C GLY A 84 -2.90 1.62 -4.49
N GLN A 85 -3.73 1.87 -3.47
CA GLN A 85 -3.24 2.32 -2.15
C GLN A 85 -2.44 1.22 -1.43
N VAL A 86 -2.82 -0.05 -1.61
CA VAL A 86 -2.09 -1.19 -1.04
C VAL A 86 -0.73 -1.34 -1.70
N VAL A 87 -0.66 -1.16 -3.03
CA VAL A 87 0.60 -1.13 -3.79
C VAL A 87 1.54 -0.06 -3.24
N ILE A 88 1.04 1.16 -3.06
CA ILE A 88 1.84 2.29 -2.55
C ILE A 88 2.34 2.02 -1.12
N ALA A 89 1.44 1.59 -0.23
CA ALA A 89 1.80 1.33 1.17
C ALA A 89 2.85 0.23 1.31
N ILE A 90 2.73 -0.85 0.53
CA ILE A 90 3.68 -1.97 0.57
C ILE A 90 5.01 -1.58 -0.05
N PHE A 91 5.01 -0.79 -1.13
CA PHE A 91 6.25 -0.23 -1.67
C PHE A 91 6.99 0.61 -0.62
N CYS A 92 6.29 1.51 0.09
CA CYS A 92 6.88 2.31 1.17
C CYS A 92 7.38 1.46 2.35
N LEU A 93 6.66 0.39 2.69
CA LEU A 93 7.05 -0.58 3.72
C LEU A 93 8.38 -1.26 3.36
N TYR A 94 8.47 -1.88 2.18
CA TYR A 94 9.69 -2.56 1.77
C TYR A 94 10.84 -1.59 1.55
N TRP A 95 10.59 -0.39 1.03
CA TRP A 95 11.60 0.66 0.98
C TRP A 95 12.16 0.98 2.39
N THR A 96 11.28 1.15 3.38
CA THR A 96 11.68 1.41 4.77
C THR A 96 12.56 0.28 5.31
N GLN A 97 12.14 -0.97 5.11
CA GLN A 97 12.84 -2.15 5.60
C GLN A 97 14.21 -2.33 4.93
N GLU A 98 14.29 -2.15 3.62
CA GLU A 98 15.53 -2.37 2.86
C GLU A 98 16.57 -1.28 3.13
N VAL A 99 16.16 0.00 3.24
CA VAL A 99 17.06 1.09 3.64
C VAL A 99 17.55 0.87 5.07
N GLY A 100 16.65 0.58 6.01
CA GLY A 100 17.00 0.35 7.41
C GLY A 100 17.93 -0.86 7.57
N SER A 101 17.64 -1.97 6.89
CA SER A 101 18.48 -3.17 6.89
C SER A 101 19.85 -2.93 6.25
N GLY A 102 19.88 -2.21 5.11
CA GLY A 102 21.11 -1.84 4.43
C GLY A 102 22.02 -1.00 5.32
N LEU A 103 21.47 0.02 5.98
CA LEU A 103 22.21 0.83 6.95
C LEU A 103 22.69 0.00 8.14
N LYS A 104 21.83 -0.82 8.73
CA LYS A 104 22.17 -1.61 9.93
C LYS A 104 23.25 -2.65 9.68
N ASN A 105 23.21 -3.33 8.52
CA ASN A 105 24.09 -4.46 8.23
C ASN A 105 25.35 -4.07 7.46
N GLU A 106 25.27 -3.05 6.60
CA GLU A 106 26.34 -2.69 5.65
C GLU A 106 26.64 -1.18 5.63
N GLY A 107 25.96 -0.39 6.46
CA GLY A 107 26.10 1.06 6.51
C GLY A 107 25.92 1.72 5.15
N ASN A 108 26.84 2.62 4.82
CA ASN A 108 26.79 3.39 3.57
C ASN A 108 26.84 2.49 2.31
N LEU A 109 27.52 1.34 2.38
CA LEU A 109 27.58 0.39 1.27
C LEU A 109 26.19 -0.23 0.99
N GLY A 110 25.41 -0.49 2.04
CA GLY A 110 24.04 -0.98 1.92
C GLY A 110 23.15 0.00 1.17
N LEU A 111 23.27 1.30 1.45
CA LEU A 111 22.56 2.35 0.70
C LEU A 111 22.94 2.36 -0.79
N LYS A 112 24.23 2.22 -1.10
CA LYS A 112 24.71 2.17 -2.48
C LYS A 112 24.12 0.97 -3.24
N LYS A 113 24.17 -0.23 -2.65
CA LYS A 113 23.59 -1.43 -3.25
C LYS A 113 22.08 -1.28 -3.45
N TYR A 114 21.40 -0.67 -2.49
CA TYR A 114 19.96 -0.46 -2.61
C TYR A 114 19.60 0.57 -3.68
N HIS A 115 20.40 1.63 -3.85
CA HIS A 115 20.24 2.56 -4.97
C HIS A 115 20.33 1.86 -6.33
N GLU A 116 21.31 0.96 -6.51
CA GLU A 116 21.45 0.17 -7.75
C GLU A 116 20.21 -0.71 -8.01
N LYS A 117 19.63 -1.29 -6.96
CA LYS A 117 18.36 -2.04 -7.05
C LYS A 117 17.21 -1.13 -7.50
N LEU A 118 17.09 0.08 -6.93
CA LEU A 118 16.05 1.04 -7.33
C LEU A 118 16.22 1.46 -8.80
N GLU A 119 17.44 1.72 -9.28
CA GLU A 119 17.65 2.03 -10.70
C GLU A 119 17.18 0.91 -11.64
N ALA A 120 17.37 -0.36 -11.25
CA ALA A 120 16.83 -1.49 -12.02
C ALA A 120 15.29 -1.50 -12.02
N SER A 121 14.65 -1.31 -10.86
CA SER A 121 13.18 -1.26 -10.76
C SER A 121 12.56 -0.07 -11.49
N LEU A 122 13.27 1.05 -11.62
CA LEU A 122 12.81 2.22 -12.38
C LEU A 122 12.59 1.87 -13.86
N SER A 123 13.46 1.04 -14.43
CA SER A 123 13.33 0.60 -15.83
C SER A 123 12.04 -0.20 -16.04
N GLU A 124 11.69 -1.10 -15.10
CA GLU A 124 10.41 -1.84 -15.14
C GLU A 124 9.20 -0.90 -15.04
N ILE A 125 9.25 0.11 -14.17
CA ILE A 125 8.17 1.11 -14.05
C ILE A 125 8.00 1.89 -15.35
N ILE A 126 9.10 2.33 -15.96
CA ILE A 126 9.09 3.08 -17.21
C ILE A 126 8.47 2.24 -18.33
N ASP A 127 8.82 0.95 -18.42
CA ASP A 127 8.26 0.04 -19.43
C ASP A 127 6.77 -0.19 -19.22
N LEU A 128 6.30 -0.31 -17.98
CA LEU A 128 4.89 -0.44 -17.66
C LEU A 128 4.09 0.81 -18.07
N VAL A 129 4.61 2.01 -17.80
CA VAL A 129 3.94 3.27 -18.17
C VAL A 129 3.72 3.40 -19.67
N ARG A 130 4.68 2.89 -20.46
CA ARG A 130 4.66 2.89 -21.93
C ARG A 130 3.79 1.77 -22.52
N SER A 131 3.48 0.74 -21.73
CA SER A 131 2.64 -0.37 -22.16
C SER A 131 1.15 -0.04 -22.10
N ASP A 132 0.33 -0.89 -22.73
CA ASP A 132 -1.12 -0.83 -22.60
C ASP A 132 -1.54 -1.46 -21.27
N ILE A 133 -2.15 -0.65 -20.39
CA ILE A 133 -2.51 -1.00 -19.02
C ILE A 133 -3.89 -0.45 -18.69
N LEU A 134 -4.57 -1.11 -17.75
CA LEU A 134 -5.87 -0.67 -17.28
C LEU A 134 -5.80 0.75 -16.68
N PRO A 135 -6.85 1.59 -16.84
CA PRO A 135 -6.86 2.95 -16.31
C PRO A 135 -6.57 3.03 -14.79
N LEU A 136 -7.09 2.09 -13.99
CA LEU A 136 -6.82 2.02 -12.55
C LEU A 136 -5.33 1.79 -12.25
N VAL A 137 -4.69 0.91 -13.02
CA VAL A 137 -3.25 0.62 -12.90
C VAL A 137 -2.44 1.85 -13.30
N ARG A 138 -2.87 2.58 -14.33
CA ARG A 138 -2.23 3.84 -14.75
C ARG A 138 -2.30 4.91 -13.65
N CYS A 139 -3.46 5.10 -13.04
CA CYS A 139 -3.63 6.02 -11.91
C CYS A 139 -2.71 5.66 -10.73
N THR A 140 -2.60 4.36 -10.42
CA THR A 140 -1.68 3.86 -9.39
C THR A 140 -0.22 4.16 -9.74
N LEU A 141 0.20 3.90 -10.99
CA LEU A 141 1.57 4.16 -11.45
C LEU A 141 1.94 5.65 -11.40
N GLU A 142 1.03 6.54 -11.77
CA GLU A 142 1.24 7.98 -11.70
C GLU A 142 1.58 8.44 -10.27
N ALA A 143 0.82 7.96 -9.28
CA ALA A 143 1.11 8.23 -7.88
C ALA A 143 2.40 7.55 -7.40
N LEU A 144 2.61 6.29 -7.77
CA LEU A 144 3.77 5.51 -7.35
C LEU A 144 5.08 6.09 -7.88
N ILE A 145 5.12 6.63 -9.10
CA ILE A 145 6.33 7.23 -9.69
C ILE A 145 6.82 8.41 -8.86
N VAL A 146 5.92 9.26 -8.38
CA VAL A 146 6.29 10.42 -7.55
C VAL A 146 6.96 9.94 -6.26
N ILE A 147 6.37 8.93 -5.60
CA ILE A 147 6.90 8.34 -4.37
C ILE A 147 8.22 7.62 -4.65
N PHE A 148 8.30 6.87 -5.74
CA PHE A 148 9.48 6.12 -6.15
C PHE A 148 10.69 7.04 -6.37
N VAL A 149 10.51 8.11 -7.14
CA VAL A 149 11.57 9.09 -7.43
C VAL A 149 12.03 9.76 -6.14
N HIS A 150 11.10 10.20 -5.28
CA HIS A 150 11.45 10.76 -3.98
C HIS A 150 12.26 9.77 -3.13
N ASN A 151 11.78 8.54 -2.97
CA ASN A 151 12.43 7.50 -2.18
C ASN A 151 13.83 7.15 -2.71
N ARG A 152 14.02 7.11 -4.02
CA ARG A 152 15.33 6.92 -4.65
C ARG A 152 16.26 8.09 -4.37
N ASP A 153 15.79 9.31 -4.59
CA ASP A 153 16.59 10.51 -4.42
C ASP A 153 17.03 10.66 -2.95
N THR A 154 16.15 10.32 -2.00
CA THR A 154 16.48 10.21 -0.58
C THR A 154 17.61 9.20 -0.33
N VAL A 155 17.55 8.00 -0.91
CA VAL A 155 18.64 7.00 -0.75
C VAL A 155 19.97 7.53 -1.30
N VAL A 156 19.95 8.21 -2.44
CA VAL A 156 21.14 8.84 -3.03
C VAL A 156 21.68 9.96 -2.15
N GLU A 157 20.81 10.76 -1.55
CA GLU A 157 21.20 11.82 -0.62
C GLU A 157 21.88 11.24 0.63
N LEU A 158 21.25 10.26 1.28
CA LEU A 158 21.80 9.57 2.47
C LEU A 158 23.16 8.92 2.14
N TYR A 159 23.27 8.30 0.96
CA TYR A 159 24.53 7.73 0.48
C TYR A 159 25.61 8.81 0.33
N LYS A 160 25.31 9.91 -0.36
CA LYS A 160 26.26 11.02 -0.59
C LYS A 160 26.65 11.75 0.69
N LYS A 161 25.77 11.82 1.68
CA LYS A 161 26.05 12.34 3.02
C LYS A 161 26.97 11.42 3.84
N GLY A 162 27.24 10.20 3.37
CA GLY A 162 28.15 9.28 4.03
C GLY A 162 27.55 8.57 5.24
N ILE A 163 26.22 8.48 5.32
CA ILE A 163 25.53 7.89 6.47
C ILE A 163 25.85 6.40 6.59
N ASP A 164 26.19 5.95 7.79
CA ASP A 164 26.65 4.58 8.07
C ASP A 164 25.79 3.79 9.04
N ARG A 165 24.77 4.40 9.64
CA ARG A 165 23.97 3.80 10.71
C ARG A 165 22.50 4.17 10.60
N ASP A 166 21.63 3.26 11.06
CA ASP A 166 20.18 3.43 11.09
C ASP A 166 19.69 4.37 12.22
N SER A 167 20.59 4.79 13.11
CA SER A 167 20.33 5.80 14.13
C SER A 167 20.64 7.23 13.69
N ASP A 168 21.06 7.43 12.44
CA ASP A 168 21.42 8.75 11.93
C ASP A 168 20.18 9.63 11.74
N PHE A 169 20.26 10.90 12.14
CA PHE A 169 19.14 11.82 12.11
C PHE A 169 18.56 12.00 10.70
N ASP A 170 19.40 12.10 9.68
CA ASP A 170 18.96 12.29 8.28
C ASP A 170 18.11 11.11 7.78
N TRP A 171 18.32 9.89 8.31
CA TRP A 171 17.44 8.75 8.07
C TRP A 171 16.20 8.78 8.98
N LEU A 172 16.36 9.14 10.25
CA LEU A 172 15.26 9.15 11.23
C LEU A 172 14.16 10.16 10.92
N VAL A 173 14.47 11.26 10.22
CA VAL A 173 13.49 12.27 9.80
C VAL A 173 12.63 11.85 8.61
N GLN A 174 12.96 10.75 7.95
CA GLN A 174 12.18 10.26 6.81
C GLN A 174 10.88 9.61 7.29
N LEU A 175 9.82 9.74 6.49
CA LEU A 175 8.57 9.01 6.73
C LEU A 175 8.81 7.51 6.50
N ARG A 176 8.42 6.70 7.48
CA ARG A 176 8.73 5.26 7.51
C ARG A 176 7.49 4.46 7.79
N TYR A 177 7.36 3.33 7.10
CA TYR A 177 6.22 2.43 7.20
C TYR A 177 6.65 1.18 7.96
N TYR A 178 5.86 0.79 8.95
CA TYR A 178 6.10 -0.39 9.78
C TYR A 178 4.82 -1.19 9.90
N VAL A 179 4.98 -2.51 10.01
CA VAL A 179 3.90 -3.41 10.39
C VAL A 179 3.92 -3.52 11.91
N GLU A 180 2.83 -3.14 12.55
CA GLU A 180 2.70 -3.35 13.99
C GLU A 180 2.25 -4.79 14.26
N GLU A 181 3.12 -5.57 14.90
CA GLU A 181 2.83 -6.97 15.25
C GLU A 181 1.81 -7.11 16.38
N ASN A 182 1.45 -6.00 17.07
CA ASN A 182 0.53 -6.03 18.21
C ASN A 182 -0.37 -4.79 18.30
N PRO A 183 -1.46 -4.73 17.51
CA PRO A 183 -2.33 -3.55 17.41
C PRO A 183 -3.18 -3.28 18.66
N GLU A 184 -3.23 -4.17 19.65
CA GLU A 184 -4.10 -4.03 20.84
C GLU A 184 -3.59 -3.03 21.90
N LYS A 185 -2.44 -2.38 21.68
CA LYS A 185 -1.83 -1.48 22.68
C LYS A 185 -2.21 -0.01 22.58
N HIS A 186 -3.03 0.38 21.61
CA HIS A 186 -3.52 1.75 21.50
C HIS A 186 -5.03 1.74 21.76
N GLY A 187 -5.37 1.92 23.04
CA GLY A 187 -6.75 2.14 23.51
C GLY A 187 -7.27 3.53 23.21
#